data_AF-A0A0W0VCG6-F1
#
_entry.id   AF-A0A0W0VCG6-F1
#
_cell.length_a   1.000
_cell.length_b   1.000
_cell.length_c   1.000
_cell.angle_alpha   90.00
_cell.angle_beta   90.00
_cell.angle_gamma   90.00
#
_symmetry.space_group_name_H-M   'P 1'
#
loop_
_entity.id
_entity.type
_entity.pdbx_description
1 polymer ?
#
loop_
_entity_poly.entity_id
_entity_poly.type
_entity_poly.pdbx_seq_one_letter_code
_entity_poly.pdbx_strand_id
1 'polypeptide(L)'
;MTTSLTRPQTQSYLFLTMSMITCLILLINVSFKIIELHGLIFTASSFVCPIVAIIYLFVLKECTITEQRHVLNQSLLALYVFSIGIYLLVNLPAAEYMHDNPAYQIVFEDIPKKFFASTLAFALGFYLPHLICCAKKKELLFSSKKRLLLALFGGFFFFTLDFLLLFSDPHAHSFDRIYFDSLLIVAVILFTTGIIYLSCLLFAKHITWSFDKAVPEYLTQPSYHYLVGFAVTIMLICLACEYRLVSFSNGWTLAASGILFPLAMMVSNLIAELYGYKANLRLTAVLILVELSFDLLLMGAVYLPSPEFFNLNPFYSFIIPRRIPAATLGLFVTFVSNAMLLEYLKKTSLGISRSWRILIANVIATSLLCLVNYSLLFAGIYPYEQVLGLSVSAWTFKVAATLFGLPVFWWLYNSLQKQTSARLLNSIS
;
A
#
# COMPACT_ATOMS: atom_id res chain seq x y z
N MET A 1 18.82 27.41 -36.33
CA MET A 1 19.32 26.60 -35.21
C MET A 1 18.30 26.63 -34.09
N THR A 2 17.34 25.71 -34.14
CA THR A 2 16.30 25.54 -33.12
C THR A 2 16.87 24.71 -31.98
N THR A 3 17.19 25.36 -30.87
CA THR A 3 17.52 24.71 -29.60
C THR A 3 16.30 23.94 -29.11
N SER A 4 16.33 22.61 -29.28
CA SER A 4 15.43 21.68 -28.62
C SER A 4 15.62 21.83 -27.11
N LEU A 5 14.70 22.53 -26.45
CA LEU A 5 14.55 22.46 -25.01
C LEU A 5 14.26 20.99 -24.64
N THR A 6 15.31 20.30 -24.21
CA THR A 6 15.22 18.99 -23.59
C THR A 6 14.28 19.10 -22.40
N ARG A 7 13.10 18.48 -22.51
CA ARG A 7 12.18 18.30 -21.37
C ARG A 7 12.99 17.65 -20.23
N PRO A 8 12.96 18.19 -19.00
CA PRO A 8 13.56 17.50 -17.87
C PRO A 8 12.91 16.12 -17.76
N GLN A 9 13.74 15.08 -17.74
CA GLN A 9 13.32 13.69 -17.63
C GLN A 9 12.43 13.53 -16.39
N THR A 10 11.22 13.02 -16.59
CA THR A 10 10.25 12.77 -15.52
C THR A 10 10.82 11.73 -14.56
N GLN A 11 11.17 12.17 -13.35
CA GLN A 11 11.43 11.24 -12.25
C GLN A 11 10.20 10.34 -12.09
N SER A 12 10.44 9.03 -11.93
CA SER A 12 9.36 8.07 -11.83
C SER A 12 8.50 8.37 -10.60
N TYR A 13 7.25 8.80 -10.83
CA TYR A 13 6.28 9.13 -9.77
C TYR A 13 5.85 7.91 -8.93
N LEU A 14 6.31 6.70 -9.31
CA LEU A 14 6.04 5.45 -8.61
C LEU A 14 6.32 5.54 -7.11
N PHE A 15 7.47 6.09 -6.74
CA PHE A 15 7.87 6.18 -5.33
C PHE A 15 6.85 7.01 -4.53
N LEU A 16 6.49 8.18 -5.04
CA LEU A 16 5.49 9.06 -4.42
C LEU A 16 4.12 8.39 -4.33
N THR A 17 3.69 7.66 -5.37
CA THR A 17 2.44 6.89 -5.31
C THR A 17 2.50 5.83 -4.23
N MET A 18 3.57 5.04 -4.17
CA MET A 18 3.68 3.96 -3.18
C MET A 18 3.71 4.52 -1.77
N SER A 19 4.48 5.58 -1.50
CA SER A 19 4.47 6.27 -0.20
C SER A 19 3.08 6.78 0.17
N MET A 20 2.35 7.38 -0.78
CA MET A 20 0.98 7.86 -0.55
C MET A 20 0.04 6.71 -0.18
N ILE A 21 0.07 5.60 -0.94
CA ILE A 21 -0.75 4.41 -0.67
C ILE A 21 -0.43 3.82 0.70
N THR A 22 0.86 3.67 1.03
CA THR A 22 1.31 3.14 2.33
C THR A 22 0.83 4.01 3.48
N CYS A 23 0.99 5.33 3.41
CA CYS A 23 0.53 6.24 4.47
C CYS A 23 -0.99 6.24 4.63
N LEU A 24 -1.76 6.20 3.53
CA LEU A 24 -3.21 6.15 3.58
C LEU A 24 -3.73 4.84 4.18
N ILE A 25 -3.12 3.70 3.84
CA ILE A 25 -3.50 2.42 4.41
C ILE A 25 -3.05 2.32 5.88
N LEU A 26 -1.89 2.87 6.23
CA LEU A 26 -1.45 3.00 7.62
C LEU A 26 -2.45 3.83 8.43
N LEU A 27 -2.94 4.95 7.89
CA LEU A 27 -3.95 5.78 8.55
C LEU A 27 -5.18 4.97 8.95
N ILE A 28 -5.71 4.13 8.05
CA ILE A 28 -6.85 3.25 8.34
C ILE A 28 -6.53 2.27 9.49
N ASN A 29 -5.32 1.72 9.52
CA ASN A 29 -4.93 0.74 10.56
C ASN A 29 -4.73 1.39 11.93
N VAL A 30 -4.32 2.66 11.97
CA VAL A 30 -3.97 3.38 13.20
C VAL A 30 -5.05 4.41 13.60
N SER A 31 -6.19 4.43 12.91
CA SER A 31 -7.22 5.49 13.02
C SER A 31 -7.79 5.71 14.42
N PHE A 32 -7.96 4.65 15.23
CA PHE A 32 -8.48 4.73 16.61
C PHE A 32 -7.39 4.74 17.69
N LYS A 33 -6.11 4.71 17.30
CA LYS A 33 -5.02 4.76 18.27
C LYS A 33 -4.93 6.17 18.86
N ILE A 34 -5.20 6.26 20.16
CA ILE A 34 -5.00 7.46 20.98
C ILE A 34 -3.66 7.30 21.71
N ILE A 35 -2.89 8.39 21.77
CA ILE A 35 -1.58 8.48 22.39
C ILE A 35 -1.66 9.51 23.51
N GLU A 36 -1.11 9.16 24.67
CA GLU A 36 -1.04 10.03 25.83
C GLU A 36 0.43 10.32 26.17
N LEU A 37 0.87 11.57 26.02
CA LEU A 37 2.27 11.94 26.23
C LEU A 37 2.36 13.28 26.97
N HIS A 38 2.96 13.27 28.17
CA HIS A 38 3.16 14.46 29.02
C HIS A 38 1.88 15.30 29.23
N GLY A 39 0.72 14.66 29.34
CA GLY A 39 -0.57 15.32 29.55
C GLY A 39 -1.30 15.79 28.28
N LEU A 40 -0.70 15.64 27.10
CA LEU A 40 -1.39 15.78 25.81
C LEU A 40 -2.02 14.45 25.43
N ILE A 41 -3.27 14.49 24.98
CA ILE A 41 -4.01 13.31 24.52
C ILE A 41 -4.37 13.54 23.06
N PHE A 42 -3.77 12.79 22.15
CA PHE A 42 -3.95 13.03 20.71
C PHE A 42 -4.05 11.72 19.92
N THR A 43 -4.61 11.79 18.71
CA THR A 43 -4.72 10.62 17.84
C THR A 43 -3.46 10.41 17.03
N ALA A 44 -3.12 9.16 16.72
CA ALA A 44 -2.02 8.86 15.82
C ALA A 44 -2.22 9.41 14.38
N SER A 45 -3.48 9.63 13.97
CA SER A 45 -3.79 10.33 12.71
C SER A 45 -3.21 11.74 12.65
N SER A 46 -2.95 12.38 13.81
CA SER A 46 -2.30 13.70 13.87
C SER A 46 -0.87 13.73 13.28
N PHE A 47 -0.18 12.58 13.25
CA PHE A 47 1.13 12.44 12.59
C PHE A 47 1.01 11.97 11.13
N VAL A 48 0.11 11.04 10.84
CA VAL A 48 0.00 10.43 9.51
C VAL A 48 -0.64 11.39 8.49
N CYS A 49 -1.67 12.13 8.88
CA CYS A 49 -2.36 13.10 8.02
C CYS A 49 -1.44 14.20 7.45
N PRO A 50 -0.58 14.86 8.25
CA PRO A 50 0.36 15.83 7.69
C PRO A 50 1.44 15.17 6.82
N ILE A 51 1.86 13.93 7.08
CA ILE A 51 2.77 13.20 6.18
C ILE A 51 2.14 13.01 4.79
N VAL A 52 0.85 12.63 4.73
CA VAL A 52 0.08 12.56 3.46
C VAL A 52 0.10 13.91 2.74
N ALA A 53 -0.09 15.02 3.46
CA ALA A 53 -0.04 16.37 2.89
C ALA A 53 1.36 16.74 2.37
N ILE A 54 2.42 16.32 3.06
CA ILE A 54 3.82 16.51 2.66
C ILE A 54 4.11 15.74 1.36
N ILE A 55 3.72 14.46 1.29
CA ILE A 55 3.86 13.65 0.06
C ILE A 55 3.08 14.31 -1.09
N TYR A 56 1.86 14.79 -0.83
CA TYR A 56 1.08 15.53 -1.82
C TYR A 56 1.77 16.81 -2.30
N LEU A 57 2.43 17.56 -1.41
CA LEU A 57 3.24 18.73 -1.79
C LEU A 57 4.39 18.34 -2.74
N PHE A 58 5.07 17.22 -2.48
CA PHE A 58 6.09 16.69 -3.39
C PHE A 58 5.50 16.27 -4.74
N VAL A 59 4.33 15.63 -4.76
CA VAL A 59 3.59 15.30 -5.99
C VAL A 59 3.26 16.56 -6.80
N LEU A 60 2.80 17.63 -6.15
CA LEU A 60 2.54 18.91 -6.81
C LEU A 60 3.82 19.57 -7.35
N LYS A 61 4.96 19.32 -6.72
CA LYS A 61 6.25 19.92 -7.09
C LYS A 61 6.91 19.21 -8.27
N GLU A 62 7.03 17.89 -8.17
CA GLU A 62 7.90 17.07 -9.04
C GLU A 62 7.15 16.42 -10.22
N CYS A 63 5.82 16.25 -10.13
CA CYS A 63 5.05 15.55 -11.16
C CYS A 63 4.33 16.51 -12.12
N THR A 64 4.10 16.04 -13.36
CA THR A 64 3.21 16.71 -14.33
C THR A 64 1.74 16.60 -13.90
N ILE A 65 0.86 17.45 -14.43
CA ILE A 65 -0.58 17.42 -14.08
C ILE A 65 -1.22 16.05 -14.37
N THR A 66 -0.81 15.38 -15.45
CA THR A 66 -1.28 14.03 -15.79
C THR A 66 -0.80 12.99 -14.78
N GLU A 67 0.45 13.06 -14.35
CA GLU A 67 1.00 12.16 -13.34
C GLU A 67 0.37 12.42 -11.97
N GLN A 68 0.17 13.68 -11.57
CA GLN A 68 -0.54 14.05 -10.34
C GLN A 68 -1.92 13.39 -10.27
N ARG A 69 -2.68 13.40 -11.39
CA ARG A 69 -3.96 12.70 -11.49
C ARG A 69 -3.82 11.18 -11.37
N HIS A 70 -2.79 10.57 -11.97
CA HIS A 70 -2.54 9.15 -11.83
C HIS A 70 -2.21 8.76 -10.39
N VAL A 71 -1.37 9.53 -9.69
CA VAL A 71 -1.08 9.32 -8.27
C VAL A 71 -2.38 9.33 -7.46
N LEU A 72 -3.18 10.38 -7.59
CA LEU A 72 -4.42 10.54 -6.84
C LEU A 72 -5.46 9.44 -7.16
N ASN A 73 -5.61 9.08 -8.43
CA ASN A 73 -6.50 7.98 -8.85
C ASN A 73 -6.04 6.64 -8.29
N GLN A 74 -4.73 6.37 -8.29
CA GLN A 74 -4.17 5.14 -7.72
C GLN A 74 -4.35 5.08 -6.20
N SER A 75 -4.14 6.19 -5.50
CA SER A 75 -4.37 6.29 -4.06
C SER A 75 -5.84 6.08 -3.69
N LEU A 76 -6.77 6.71 -4.42
CA LEU A 76 -8.20 6.53 -4.21
C LEU A 76 -8.62 5.08 -4.51
N LEU A 77 -8.16 4.51 -5.62
CA LEU A 77 -8.43 3.12 -5.97
C LEU A 77 -7.87 2.16 -4.90
N ALA A 78 -6.67 2.42 -4.39
CA ALA A 78 -6.06 1.62 -3.33
C ALA A 78 -6.89 1.65 -2.05
N LEU A 79 -7.41 2.81 -1.63
CA LEU A 79 -8.32 2.94 -0.49
C LEU A 79 -9.59 2.07 -0.66
N TYR A 80 -10.21 2.12 -1.84
CA TYR A 80 -11.39 1.28 -2.14
C TYR A 80 -11.06 -0.21 -2.14
N VAL A 81 -10.02 -0.63 -2.87
CA VAL A 81 -9.61 -2.04 -2.97
C VAL A 81 -9.19 -2.59 -1.61
N PHE A 82 -8.44 -1.81 -0.82
CA PHE A 82 -8.07 -2.17 0.54
C PHE A 82 -9.32 -2.46 1.39
N SER A 83 -10.29 -1.55 1.35
CA SER A 83 -11.47 -1.63 2.20
C SER A 83 -12.43 -2.74 1.78
N ILE A 84 -12.63 -2.93 0.48
CA ILE A 84 -13.40 -4.07 -0.05
C ILE A 84 -12.72 -5.40 0.33
N GLY A 85 -11.39 -5.48 0.19
CA GLY A 85 -10.65 -6.70 0.51
C GLY A 85 -10.71 -7.04 2.00
N ILE A 86 -10.51 -6.05 2.87
CA ILE A 86 -10.67 -6.24 4.32
C ILE A 86 -12.12 -6.65 4.63
N TYR A 87 -13.13 -5.92 4.12
CA TYR A 87 -14.54 -6.25 4.36
C TYR A 87 -14.89 -7.69 3.95
N LEU A 88 -14.41 -8.14 2.79
CA LEU A 88 -14.61 -9.51 2.32
C LEU A 88 -13.97 -10.51 3.29
N LEU A 89 -12.70 -10.31 3.64
CA LEU A 89 -11.97 -11.22 4.53
C LEU A 89 -12.54 -11.24 5.95
N VAL A 90 -13.13 -10.13 6.39
CA VAL A 90 -13.68 -9.95 7.73
C VAL A 90 -15.06 -10.58 7.90
N ASN A 91 -15.81 -10.74 6.82
CA ASN A 91 -17.10 -11.42 6.85
C ASN A 91 -16.98 -12.94 6.63
N LEU A 92 -15.76 -13.47 6.44
CA LEU A 92 -15.55 -14.92 6.39
C LEU A 92 -15.63 -15.56 7.79
N PRO A 93 -16.17 -16.79 7.89
CA PRO A 93 -16.30 -17.52 9.14
C PRO A 93 -14.95 -17.65 9.84
N ALA A 94 -14.86 -17.13 11.07
CA ALA A 94 -13.65 -17.23 11.88
C ALA A 94 -13.51 -18.64 12.46
N ALA A 95 -12.28 -19.09 12.70
CA ALA A 95 -12.06 -20.34 13.42
C ALA A 95 -12.61 -20.26 14.86
N GLU A 96 -13.15 -21.36 15.39
CA GLU A 96 -13.86 -21.41 16.68
C GLU A 96 -13.04 -20.82 17.84
N TYR A 97 -11.71 -20.94 17.80
CA TYR A 97 -10.78 -20.45 18.82
C TYR A 97 -10.55 -18.92 18.78
N MET A 98 -11.15 -18.18 17.85
CA MET A 98 -11.00 -16.72 17.69
C MET A 98 -12.22 -15.90 18.13
N HIS A 99 -13.37 -16.53 18.44
CA HIS A 99 -14.63 -15.82 18.67
C HIS A 99 -14.67 -14.94 19.93
N ASP A 100 -13.85 -15.25 20.95
CA ASP A 100 -13.93 -14.60 22.27
C ASP A 100 -12.96 -13.42 22.47
N ASN A 101 -12.29 -12.91 21.42
CA ASN A 101 -11.32 -11.83 21.57
C ASN A 101 -11.96 -10.43 21.31
N PRO A 102 -12.21 -9.60 22.34
CA PRO A 102 -12.86 -8.29 22.19
C PRO A 102 -12.03 -7.28 21.37
N ALA A 103 -10.69 -7.40 21.37
CA ALA A 103 -9.83 -6.58 20.51
C ALA A 103 -10.08 -6.86 19.02
N TYR A 104 -10.52 -8.08 18.71
CA TYR A 104 -10.85 -8.51 17.37
C TYR A 104 -12.18 -7.89 16.91
N GLN A 105 -13.22 -7.92 17.74
CA GLN A 105 -14.52 -7.31 17.41
C GLN A 105 -14.39 -5.79 17.21
N ILE A 106 -13.72 -5.06 18.09
CA ILE A 106 -13.59 -3.59 18.00
C ILE A 106 -12.76 -3.15 16.77
N VAL A 107 -11.68 -3.86 16.46
CA VAL A 107 -10.84 -3.50 15.29
C VAL A 107 -11.57 -3.75 13.98
N PHE A 108 -12.41 -4.80 13.92
CA PHE A 108 -13.01 -5.29 12.69
C PHE A 108 -14.48 -4.84 12.45
N GLU A 109 -15.27 -4.55 13.49
CA GLU A 109 -16.65 -4.04 13.34
C GLU A 109 -16.69 -2.61 12.80
N ASP A 110 -15.75 -1.76 13.24
CA ASP A 110 -15.72 -0.35 12.83
C ASP A 110 -14.94 -0.06 11.54
N ILE A 111 -14.47 -1.10 10.82
CA ILE A 111 -13.74 -0.90 9.55
C ILE A 111 -14.52 -0.06 8.54
N PRO A 112 -15.83 -0.29 8.32
CA PRO A 112 -16.58 0.52 7.37
C PRO A 112 -16.50 2.00 7.72
N LYS A 113 -16.61 2.34 9.01
CA LYS A 113 -16.52 3.73 9.49
C LYS A 113 -15.13 4.32 9.25
N LYS A 114 -14.06 3.58 9.58
CA LYS A 114 -12.66 4.01 9.31
C LYS A 114 -12.44 4.30 7.83
N PHE A 115 -12.94 3.41 6.98
CA PHE A 115 -12.85 3.54 5.53
C PHE A 115 -13.60 4.77 5.02
N PHE A 116 -14.86 4.96 5.44
CA PHE A 116 -15.67 6.09 4.99
C PHE A 116 -15.04 7.41 5.42
N ALA A 117 -14.53 7.48 6.66
CA ALA A 117 -13.85 8.65 7.18
C ALA A 117 -12.61 9.02 6.32
N SER A 118 -11.64 8.12 6.20
CA SER A 118 -10.39 8.43 5.51
C SER A 118 -10.56 8.60 4.01
N THR A 119 -11.49 7.89 3.38
CA THR A 119 -11.75 8.01 1.93
C THR A 119 -12.44 9.33 1.60
N LEU A 120 -13.47 9.71 2.37
CA LEU A 120 -14.17 10.96 2.17
C LEU A 120 -13.26 12.14 2.49
N ALA A 121 -12.50 12.06 3.58
CA ALA A 121 -11.51 13.06 3.93
C ALA A 121 -10.45 13.22 2.82
N PHE A 122 -9.91 12.12 2.28
CA PHE A 122 -8.91 12.19 1.20
C PHE A 122 -9.51 12.78 -0.07
N ALA A 123 -10.74 12.38 -0.40
CA ALA A 123 -11.46 12.87 -1.57
C ALA A 123 -11.71 14.39 -1.49
N LEU A 124 -12.19 14.90 -0.36
CA LEU A 124 -12.49 16.32 -0.21
C LEU A 124 -11.25 17.17 0.12
N GLY A 125 -10.23 16.59 0.77
CA GLY A 125 -8.98 17.28 1.15
C GLY A 125 -7.99 17.44 0.02
N PHE A 126 -7.82 16.43 -0.83
CA PHE A 126 -6.81 16.46 -1.90
C PHE A 126 -7.41 16.25 -3.29
N TYR A 127 -8.25 15.25 -3.46
CA TYR A 127 -8.70 14.82 -4.80
C TYR A 127 -9.56 15.89 -5.51
N LEU A 128 -10.63 16.34 -4.86
CA LEU A 128 -11.58 17.30 -5.42
C LEU A 128 -10.97 18.70 -5.59
N PRO A 129 -10.25 19.27 -4.59
CA PRO A 129 -9.55 20.54 -4.78
C PRO A 129 -8.56 20.51 -5.93
N HIS A 130 -7.83 19.39 -6.11
CA HIS A 130 -6.91 19.21 -7.23
C HIS A 130 -7.62 19.23 -8.59
N LEU A 131 -8.73 18.51 -8.71
CA LEU A 131 -9.54 18.48 -9.94
C LEU A 131 -10.08 19.87 -10.29
N ILE A 132 -10.62 20.60 -9.31
CA ILE A 132 -11.15 21.95 -9.50
C ILE A 132 -10.04 22.91 -9.95
N CYS A 133 -8.87 22.85 -9.32
CA CYS A 133 -7.71 23.68 -9.70
C CYS A 133 -7.24 23.39 -11.12
N CYS A 134 -7.18 22.11 -11.51
CA CYS A 134 -6.81 21.71 -12.86
C CYS A 134 -7.81 22.16 -13.92
N ALA A 135 -9.11 22.17 -13.60
CA ALA A 135 -10.17 22.54 -14.53
C ALA A 135 -10.23 24.06 -14.77
N LYS A 136 -10.08 24.86 -13.70
CA LYS A 136 -10.33 26.31 -13.76
C LYS A 136 -9.10 27.15 -14.11
N LYS A 137 -7.88 26.81 -13.68
CA LYS A 137 -6.69 27.67 -13.87
C LYS A 137 -5.37 26.87 -13.90
N LYS A 138 -4.84 26.55 -15.09
CA LYS A 138 -3.50 25.94 -15.25
C LYS A 138 -2.40 26.77 -14.57
N GLU A 139 -2.50 28.10 -14.62
CA GLU A 139 -1.58 29.05 -13.97
C GLU A 139 -1.52 28.94 -12.43
N LEU A 140 -2.59 28.46 -11.78
CA LEU A 140 -2.62 28.34 -10.32
C LEU A 140 -1.62 27.29 -9.82
N LEU A 141 -1.44 26.21 -10.58
CA LEU A 141 -0.51 25.13 -10.30
C LEU A 141 0.93 25.45 -10.74
N PHE A 142 1.23 26.61 -11.34
CA PHE A 142 2.61 26.97 -11.67
C PHE A 142 3.32 27.74 -10.55
N SER A 143 2.59 28.45 -9.68
CA SER A 143 3.20 29.21 -8.59
C SER A 143 3.52 28.32 -7.39
N SER A 144 4.79 28.25 -6.98
CA SER A 144 5.24 27.45 -5.81
C SER A 144 4.50 27.79 -4.52
N LYS A 145 4.14 29.07 -4.31
CA LYS A 145 3.37 29.51 -3.13
C LYS A 145 1.94 28.96 -3.13
N LYS A 146 1.30 28.87 -4.30
CA LYS A 146 -0.06 28.34 -4.43
C LYS A 146 -0.10 26.82 -4.28
N ARG A 147 0.93 26.10 -4.75
CA ARG A 147 1.11 24.65 -4.50
C ARG A 147 1.22 24.36 -3.01
N LEU A 148 2.05 25.15 -2.30
CA LEU A 148 2.18 25.04 -0.87
C LEU A 148 0.85 25.28 -0.15
N LEU A 149 0.16 26.38 -0.48
CA LEU A 149 -1.13 26.70 0.12
C LEU A 149 -2.17 25.59 -0.10
N LEU A 150 -2.23 25.03 -1.31
CA LEU A 150 -3.13 23.93 -1.63
C LEU A 150 -2.84 22.67 -0.79
N ALA A 151 -1.56 22.33 -0.62
CA ALA A 151 -1.17 21.17 0.18
C ALA A 151 -1.43 21.37 1.68
N LEU A 152 -1.11 22.56 2.23
CA LEU A 152 -1.33 22.85 3.65
C LEU A 152 -2.82 22.91 4.00
N PHE A 153 -3.62 23.60 3.18
CA PHE A 153 -5.07 23.67 3.40
C PHE A 153 -5.72 22.30 3.22
N GLY A 154 -5.29 21.55 2.20
CA GLY A 154 -5.73 20.17 1.98
C GLY A 154 -5.39 19.26 3.16
N GLY A 155 -4.18 19.36 3.73
CA GLY A 155 -3.76 18.60 4.92
C GLY A 155 -4.55 18.93 6.18
N PHE A 156 -4.79 20.21 6.44
CA PHE A 156 -5.61 20.66 7.57
C PHE A 156 -7.05 20.15 7.45
N PHE A 157 -7.65 20.29 6.27
CA PHE A 157 -9.01 19.83 6.01
C PHE A 157 -9.12 18.30 6.03
N PHE A 158 -8.11 17.61 5.50
CA PHE A 158 -8.00 16.15 5.54
C PHE A 158 -8.04 15.62 6.97
N PHE A 159 -7.17 16.14 7.85
CA PHE A 159 -7.17 15.74 9.26
C PHE A 159 -8.50 16.06 9.96
N THR A 160 -9.02 17.27 9.77
CA THR A 160 -10.25 17.70 10.44
C THR A 160 -11.44 16.84 10.05
N LEU A 161 -11.63 16.56 8.76
CA LEU A 161 -12.71 15.69 8.30
C LEU A 161 -12.53 14.23 8.78
N ASP A 162 -11.33 13.69 8.68
CA ASP A 162 -11.03 12.31 9.11
C ASP A 162 -11.34 12.15 10.61
N PHE A 163 -10.87 13.07 11.45
CA PHE A 163 -11.13 13.06 12.89
C PHE A 163 -12.63 13.16 13.20
N LEU A 164 -13.32 14.14 12.62
CA LEU A 164 -14.74 14.35 12.87
C LEU A 164 -15.57 13.13 12.47
N LEU A 165 -15.29 12.50 11.33
CA LEU A 165 -16.01 11.31 10.88
C LEU A 165 -15.70 10.06 11.73
N LEU A 166 -14.48 9.96 12.28
CA LEU A 166 -14.09 8.86 13.16
C LEU A 166 -14.68 8.96 14.56
N PHE A 167 -14.71 10.15 15.16
CA PHE A 167 -14.98 10.31 16.60
C PHE A 167 -16.30 11.02 16.93
N SER A 168 -17.09 11.46 15.95
CA SER A 168 -18.38 12.12 16.19
C SER A 168 -19.41 11.23 16.89
N ASP A 169 -19.58 9.98 16.47
CA ASP A 169 -20.60 9.08 17.02
C ASP A 169 -20.06 7.66 17.28
N PRO A 170 -19.99 7.16 18.54
CA PRO A 170 -20.28 7.81 19.82
C PRO A 170 -19.18 8.81 20.23
N HIS A 171 -19.57 9.87 20.93
CA HIS A 171 -18.63 10.90 21.40
C HIS A 171 -17.53 10.28 22.27
N ALA A 172 -16.29 10.36 21.79
CA ALA A 172 -15.13 9.93 22.57
C ALA A 172 -15.08 10.69 23.91
N HIS A 173 -14.69 10.00 24.99
CA HIS A 173 -14.45 10.64 26.27
C HIS A 173 -13.44 11.78 26.07
N SER A 174 -13.79 13.02 26.45
CA SER A 174 -12.98 14.22 26.22
C SER A 174 -12.70 14.58 24.75
N PHE A 175 -13.65 14.33 23.84
CA PHE A 175 -13.58 14.65 22.41
C PHE A 175 -12.93 16.01 22.10
N ASP A 176 -13.39 17.10 22.72
CA ASP A 176 -12.88 18.45 22.45
C ASP A 176 -11.39 18.56 22.74
N ARG A 177 -10.95 18.03 23.88
CA ARG A 177 -9.53 18.06 24.28
C ARG A 177 -8.68 17.27 23.29
N ILE A 178 -9.11 16.06 22.92
CA ILE A 178 -8.39 15.20 21.98
C ILE A 178 -8.30 15.88 20.61
N TYR A 179 -9.37 16.53 20.17
CA TYR A 179 -9.40 17.26 18.90
C TYR A 179 -8.40 18.42 18.91
N PHE A 180 -8.43 19.29 19.92
CA PHE A 180 -7.54 20.45 19.99
C PHE A 180 -6.07 20.06 20.13
N ASP A 181 -5.75 19.08 20.98
CA ASP A 181 -4.38 18.57 21.15
C ASP A 181 -3.85 17.97 19.84
N SER A 182 -4.69 17.20 19.13
CA SER A 182 -4.33 16.61 17.83
C SER A 182 -4.18 17.67 16.74
N LEU A 183 -5.07 18.67 16.70
CA LEU A 183 -5.02 19.78 15.74
C LEU A 183 -3.77 20.63 15.92
N LEU A 184 -3.35 20.86 17.18
CA LEU A 184 -2.12 21.57 17.50
C LEU A 184 -0.90 20.89 16.90
N ILE A 185 -0.79 19.56 17.04
CA ILE A 185 0.31 18.76 16.48
C ILE A 185 0.32 18.86 14.95
N VAL A 186 -0.85 18.70 14.32
CA VAL A 186 -0.99 18.80 12.86
C VAL A 186 -0.57 20.19 12.37
N ALA A 187 -1.03 21.24 13.04
CA ALA A 187 -0.67 22.61 12.70
C ALA A 187 0.85 22.82 12.80
N VAL A 188 1.49 22.38 13.89
CA VAL A 188 2.94 22.48 14.05
C VAL A 188 3.69 21.77 12.92
N ILE A 189 3.33 20.54 12.56
CA ILE A 189 3.99 19.79 11.49
C ILE A 189 3.78 20.45 10.12
N LEU A 190 2.56 20.91 9.81
CA LEU A 190 2.25 21.58 8.55
C LEU A 190 2.96 22.93 8.44
N PHE A 191 2.95 23.75 9.50
CA PHE A 191 3.63 25.05 9.50
C PHE A 191 5.14 24.91 9.41
N THR A 192 5.75 24.00 10.18
CA THR A 192 7.19 23.74 10.10
C THR A 192 7.59 23.28 8.70
N THR A 193 6.83 22.37 8.09
CA THR A 193 7.03 21.96 6.69
C THR A 193 6.93 23.15 5.74
N GLY A 194 5.92 24.02 5.91
CA GLY A 194 5.74 25.20 5.08
C GLY A 194 6.90 26.18 5.18
N ILE A 195 7.41 26.42 6.40
CA ILE A 195 8.58 27.27 6.65
C ILE A 195 9.82 26.65 6.00
N ILE A 196 10.06 25.35 6.19
CA ILE A 196 11.20 24.64 5.59
C ILE A 196 11.13 24.70 4.07
N TYR A 197 9.95 24.48 3.48
CA TYR A 197 9.75 24.54 2.03
C TYR A 197 10.02 25.94 1.46
N LEU A 198 9.50 27.00 2.09
CA LEU A 198 9.74 28.37 1.66
C LEU A 198 11.19 28.78 1.86
N SER A 199 11.81 28.37 2.97
CA SER A 199 13.24 28.59 3.23
C SER A 199 14.08 27.91 2.16
N CYS A 200 13.79 26.65 1.84
CA CYS A 200 14.45 25.92 0.76
C CYS A 200 14.27 26.63 -0.59
N LEU A 201 13.08 27.16 -0.90
CA LEU A 201 12.86 27.91 -2.14
C LEU A 201 13.67 29.22 -2.20
N LEU A 202 13.88 29.88 -1.06
CA LEU A 202 14.69 31.11 -0.98
C LEU A 202 16.19 30.83 -1.05
N PHE A 203 16.66 29.76 -0.42
CA PHE A 203 18.09 29.40 -0.33
C PHE A 203 18.58 28.52 -1.49
N ALA A 204 17.70 27.75 -2.14
CA ALA A 204 18.05 26.89 -3.27
C ALA A 204 18.22 27.71 -4.56
N LYS A 205 19.26 28.53 -4.62
CA LYS A 205 19.91 28.88 -5.89
C LYS A 205 20.91 27.77 -6.23
N HIS A 206 20.56 26.99 -7.25
CA HIS A 206 21.41 26.03 -7.96
C HIS A 206 22.03 24.88 -7.15
N ILE A 207 21.24 23.83 -6.90
CA ILE A 207 21.76 22.45 -6.92
C ILE A 207 20.96 21.69 -7.97
N THR A 208 21.45 21.70 -9.20
CA THR A 208 20.98 20.81 -10.27
C THR A 208 21.83 19.56 -10.21
N TRP A 209 21.39 18.57 -9.44
CA TRP A 209 22.00 17.25 -9.51
C TRP A 209 21.45 16.56 -10.77
N SER A 210 22.20 16.60 -11.87
CA SER A 210 21.87 15.83 -13.06
C SER A 210 22.16 14.36 -12.78
N PHE A 211 21.14 13.61 -12.39
CA PHE A 211 21.16 12.17 -12.57
C PHE A 211 20.71 11.85 -13.99
N ASP A 212 21.64 11.94 -14.94
CA ASP A 212 21.48 11.44 -16.31
C ASP A 212 21.54 9.91 -16.34
N LYS A 213 20.65 9.24 -15.59
CA LYS A 213 20.42 7.81 -15.77
C LYS A 213 19.13 7.65 -16.56
N ALA A 214 19.26 7.22 -17.81
CA ALA A 214 18.14 6.91 -18.67
C ALA A 214 17.12 6.06 -17.90
N VAL A 215 15.94 6.64 -17.65
CA VAL A 215 14.87 5.99 -16.91
C VAL A 215 14.39 4.79 -17.75
N PRO A 216 14.35 3.57 -17.19
CA PRO A 216 13.85 2.40 -17.91
C PRO A 216 12.46 2.63 -18.52
N GLU A 217 12.25 2.20 -19.77
CA GLU A 217 11.03 2.48 -20.54
C GLU A 217 9.74 2.05 -19.82
N TYR A 218 9.75 0.93 -19.10
CA TYR A 218 8.59 0.45 -18.34
C TYR A 218 8.13 1.40 -17.22
N LEU A 219 9.00 2.27 -16.70
CA LEU A 219 8.65 3.27 -15.67
C LEU A 219 7.97 4.51 -16.25
N THR A 220 7.97 4.67 -17.56
CA THR A 220 7.20 5.73 -18.23
C THR A 220 5.76 5.29 -18.49
N GLN A 221 5.50 3.98 -18.42
CA GLN A 221 4.21 3.42 -18.78
C GLN A 221 3.25 3.41 -17.58
N PRO A 222 2.07 4.07 -17.65
CA PRO A 222 1.14 4.15 -16.53
C PRO A 222 0.60 2.77 -16.13
N SER A 223 0.44 1.85 -17.08
CA SER A 223 -0.03 0.48 -16.83
C SER A 223 0.87 -0.29 -15.84
N TYR A 224 2.18 -0.10 -15.92
CA TYR A 224 3.12 -0.68 -14.95
C TYR A 224 2.85 -0.15 -13.54
N HIS A 225 2.70 1.17 -13.39
CA HIS A 225 2.41 1.79 -12.09
C HIS A 225 1.09 1.31 -11.49
N TYR A 226 0.05 1.11 -12.29
CA TYR A 226 -1.24 0.59 -11.81
C TYR A 226 -1.13 -0.86 -11.36
N LEU A 227 -0.38 -1.70 -12.07
CA LEU A 227 -0.14 -3.08 -11.66
C LEU A 227 0.66 -3.13 -10.34
N VAL A 228 1.73 -2.33 -10.23
CA VAL A 228 2.51 -2.25 -8.98
C VAL A 228 1.65 -1.75 -7.82
N GLY A 229 0.86 -0.68 -8.02
CA GLY A 229 -0.04 -0.16 -6.99
C GLY A 229 -1.11 -1.16 -6.55
N PHE A 230 -1.66 -1.93 -7.48
CA PHE A 230 -2.60 -3.00 -7.16
C PHE A 230 -1.93 -4.12 -6.36
N ALA A 231 -0.74 -4.59 -6.78
CA ALA A 231 0.01 -5.61 -6.04
C ALA A 231 0.37 -5.14 -4.62
N VAL A 232 0.81 -3.89 -4.46
CA VAL A 232 1.10 -3.28 -3.16
C VAL A 232 -0.15 -3.22 -2.28
N THR A 233 -1.28 -2.80 -2.84
CA THR A 233 -2.55 -2.74 -2.10
C THR A 233 -2.96 -4.12 -1.61
N ILE A 234 -2.95 -5.13 -2.49
CA ILE A 234 -3.29 -6.51 -2.12
C ILE A 234 -2.33 -7.04 -1.05
N MET A 235 -1.04 -6.77 -1.18
CA MET A 235 -0.04 -7.17 -0.18
C MET A 235 -0.32 -6.53 1.19
N LEU A 236 -0.66 -5.24 1.23
CA LEU A 236 -1.04 -4.56 2.47
C LEU A 236 -2.32 -5.11 3.10
N ILE A 237 -3.31 -5.53 2.29
CA ILE A 237 -4.49 -6.26 2.79
C ILE A 237 -4.07 -7.59 3.42
N CYS A 238 -3.19 -8.34 2.75
CA CYS A 238 -2.66 -9.60 3.27
C CYS A 238 -1.93 -9.40 4.61
N LEU A 239 -1.13 -8.34 4.77
CA LEU A 239 -0.47 -8.01 6.03
C LEU A 239 -1.46 -7.70 7.15
N ALA A 240 -2.51 -6.91 6.86
CA ALA A 240 -3.52 -6.54 7.85
C ALA A 240 -4.36 -7.75 8.33
N CYS A 241 -4.56 -8.76 7.47
CA CYS A 241 -5.34 -9.95 7.78
C CYS A 241 -4.49 -11.22 8.03
N GLU A 242 -3.19 -11.10 8.25
CA GLU A 242 -2.29 -12.26 8.30
C GLU A 242 -2.61 -13.24 9.43
N TYR A 243 -2.99 -12.73 10.61
CA TYR A 243 -3.30 -13.53 11.79
C TYR A 243 -4.77 -13.99 11.87
N ARG A 244 -5.61 -13.54 10.93
CA ARG A 244 -7.00 -13.98 10.86
C ARG A 244 -7.07 -15.37 10.24
N LEU A 245 -7.52 -16.36 11.02
CA LEU A 245 -7.77 -17.71 10.53
C LEU A 245 -9.26 -17.87 10.18
N VAL A 246 -9.52 -18.35 8.96
CA VAL A 246 -10.84 -18.66 8.43
C VAL A 246 -11.02 -20.17 8.48
N SER A 247 -12.16 -20.64 8.98
CA SER A 247 -12.55 -22.05 8.98
C SER A 247 -13.64 -22.31 7.94
N PHE A 248 -13.48 -23.38 7.16
CA PHE A 248 -14.51 -23.85 6.24
C PHE A 248 -15.24 -25.04 6.86
N SER A 249 -16.49 -25.26 6.44
CA SER A 249 -17.39 -26.32 6.93
C SER A 249 -16.79 -27.74 6.91
N ASN A 250 -15.76 -27.98 6.11
CA ASN A 250 -15.11 -29.27 5.95
C ASN A 250 -13.91 -29.48 6.91
N GLY A 251 -13.75 -28.63 7.93
CA GLY A 251 -12.63 -28.66 8.88
C GLY A 251 -11.32 -28.05 8.33
N TRP A 252 -11.37 -27.41 7.16
CA TRP A 252 -10.20 -26.76 6.57
C TRP A 252 -10.01 -25.38 7.18
N THR A 253 -8.79 -25.09 7.64
CA THR A 253 -8.43 -23.77 8.18
C THR A 253 -7.38 -23.11 7.29
N LEU A 254 -7.55 -21.81 7.06
CA LEU A 254 -6.68 -21.02 6.19
C LEU A 254 -6.50 -19.62 6.76
N ALA A 255 -5.29 -19.06 6.66
CA ALA A 255 -5.11 -17.63 6.92
C ALA A 255 -5.86 -16.80 5.86
N ALA A 256 -6.68 -15.83 6.29
CA ALA A 256 -7.45 -14.95 5.41
C ALA A 256 -6.58 -14.26 4.36
N SER A 257 -5.37 -13.84 4.74
CA SER A 257 -4.37 -13.27 3.83
C SER A 257 -4.05 -14.19 2.63
N GLY A 258 -4.09 -15.51 2.83
CA GLY A 258 -3.82 -16.52 1.81
C GLY A 258 -4.84 -16.55 0.68
N ILE A 259 -6.04 -15.98 0.88
CA ILE A 259 -7.11 -15.93 -0.13
C ILE A 259 -6.80 -14.91 -1.22
N LEU A 260 -6.29 -13.74 -0.85
CA LEU A 260 -5.99 -12.65 -1.78
C LEU A 260 -4.56 -12.70 -2.33
N PHE A 261 -3.63 -13.38 -1.65
CA PHE A 261 -2.24 -13.50 -2.06
C PHE A 261 -2.02 -13.97 -3.53
N PRO A 262 -2.81 -14.92 -4.07
CA PRO A 262 -2.70 -15.33 -5.48
C PRO A 262 -2.89 -14.17 -6.47
N LEU A 263 -3.65 -13.12 -6.13
CA LEU A 263 -3.81 -11.94 -6.99
C LEU A 263 -2.51 -11.15 -7.12
N ALA A 264 -1.76 -10.98 -6.02
CA ALA A 264 -0.44 -10.34 -6.06
C ALA A 264 0.56 -11.15 -6.90
N MET A 265 0.52 -12.49 -6.77
CA MET A 265 1.34 -13.38 -7.60
C MET A 265 0.96 -13.31 -9.08
N MET A 266 -0.33 -13.26 -9.42
CA MET A 266 -0.80 -13.09 -10.79
C MET A 266 -0.23 -11.82 -11.42
N VAL A 267 -0.18 -10.73 -10.65
CA VAL A 267 0.37 -9.44 -11.10
C VAL A 267 1.89 -9.50 -11.30
N SER A 268 2.62 -10.17 -10.41
CA SER A 268 4.06 -10.47 -10.61
C SER A 268 4.30 -11.21 -11.92
N ASN A 269 3.51 -12.27 -12.17
CA ASN A 269 3.61 -13.02 -13.42
C ASN A 269 3.31 -12.13 -14.65
N LEU A 270 2.30 -11.24 -14.56
CA LEU A 270 1.96 -10.32 -15.65
C LEU A 270 3.09 -9.34 -15.93
N ILE A 271 3.70 -8.79 -14.87
CA ILE A 271 4.82 -7.86 -15.00
C ILE A 271 6.05 -8.55 -15.59
N ALA A 272 6.34 -9.79 -15.18
CA ALA A 272 7.42 -10.58 -15.74
C ALA A 272 7.25 -10.86 -17.24
N GLU A 273 6.03 -11.19 -17.67
CA GLU A 273 5.75 -11.51 -19.07
C GLU A 273 5.66 -10.25 -19.96
N LEU A 274 5.13 -9.14 -19.45
CA LEU A 274 4.95 -7.90 -20.22
C LEU A 274 6.20 -7.01 -20.23
N TYR A 275 6.84 -6.83 -19.09
CA TYR A 275 7.93 -5.86 -18.90
C TYR A 275 9.29 -6.53 -18.61
N GLY A 276 9.32 -7.84 -18.42
CA GLY A 276 10.53 -8.64 -18.26
C GLY A 276 11.08 -8.75 -16.84
N TYR A 277 12.17 -9.50 -16.71
CA TYR A 277 12.78 -9.86 -15.43
C TYR A 277 13.17 -8.67 -14.56
N LYS A 278 13.80 -7.64 -15.13
CA LYS A 278 14.26 -6.45 -14.39
C LYS A 278 13.09 -5.67 -13.77
N ALA A 279 11.97 -5.56 -14.48
CA ALA A 279 10.77 -4.90 -14.00
C ALA A 279 10.10 -5.69 -12.88
N ASN A 280 10.14 -7.03 -12.96
CA ASN A 280 9.60 -7.90 -11.91
C ASN A 280 10.45 -7.87 -10.63
N LEU A 281 11.79 -7.89 -10.73
CA LEU A 281 12.65 -7.70 -9.56
C LEU A 281 12.44 -6.33 -8.88
N ARG A 282 12.17 -5.29 -9.68
CA ARG A 282 11.85 -3.97 -9.14
C ARG A 282 10.51 -3.97 -8.41
N LEU A 283 9.50 -4.67 -8.91
CA LEU A 283 8.25 -4.90 -8.17
C LEU A 283 8.56 -5.55 -6.81
N THR A 284 9.36 -6.61 -6.79
CA THR A 284 9.75 -7.29 -5.54
C THR A 284 10.40 -6.33 -4.54
N ALA A 285 11.36 -5.51 -5.01
CA ALA A 285 12.02 -4.53 -4.16
C ALA A 285 11.04 -3.47 -3.61
N VAL A 286 10.07 -3.03 -4.43
CA VAL A 286 9.01 -2.11 -4.00
C VAL A 286 8.09 -2.76 -2.97
N LEU A 287 7.69 -4.03 -3.17
CA LEU A 287 6.84 -4.75 -2.21
C LEU A 287 7.53 -4.88 -0.86
N ILE A 288 8.80 -5.29 -0.82
CA ILE A 288 9.59 -5.41 0.41
C ILE A 288 9.76 -4.04 1.08
N LEU A 289 10.10 -3.00 0.32
CA LEU A 289 10.28 -1.67 0.88
C LEU A 289 8.99 -1.13 1.51
N VAL A 290 7.84 -1.34 0.83
CA VAL A 290 6.53 -0.92 1.34
C VAL A 290 6.13 -1.72 2.57
N GLU A 291 6.33 -3.04 2.57
CA GLU A 291 6.06 -3.91 3.72
C GLU A 291 6.88 -3.49 4.94
N LEU A 292 8.21 -3.38 4.79
CA LEU A 292 9.08 -2.89 5.86
C LEU A 292 8.69 -1.50 6.36
N SER A 293 8.39 -0.57 5.45
CA SER A 293 8.00 0.80 5.84
C SER A 293 6.68 0.79 6.62
N PHE A 294 5.70 0.02 6.15
CA PHE A 294 4.41 -0.12 6.81
C PHE A 294 4.56 -0.72 8.20
N ASP A 295 5.33 -1.81 8.31
CA ASP A 295 5.51 -2.52 9.57
C ASP A 295 6.32 -1.71 10.60
N LEU A 296 7.37 -1.01 10.18
CA LEU A 296 8.14 -0.15 11.07
C LEU A 296 7.32 1.04 11.58
N LEU A 297 6.50 1.64 10.71
CA LEU A 297 5.60 2.73 11.10
C LEU A 297 4.51 2.22 12.06
N LEU A 298 3.95 1.03 11.80
CA LEU A 298 2.98 0.40 12.69
C LEU A 298 3.61 0.06 14.05
N MET A 299 4.84 -0.49 14.06
CA MET A 299 5.59 -0.78 15.27
C MET A 299 5.85 0.50 16.09
N GLY A 300 6.25 1.59 15.43
CA GLY A 300 6.42 2.89 16.07
C GLY A 300 5.12 3.42 16.68
N ALA A 301 3.99 3.27 15.98
CA ALA A 301 2.68 3.66 16.49
C ALA A 301 2.24 2.83 17.71
N VAL A 302 2.57 1.54 17.73
CA VAL A 302 2.29 0.63 18.85
C VAL A 302 3.15 0.94 20.07
N TYR A 303 4.42 1.31 19.88
CA TYR A 303 5.34 1.65 20.97
C TYR A 303 4.90 2.88 21.76
N LEU A 304 4.13 3.79 21.14
CA LEU A 304 3.62 4.98 21.81
C LEU A 304 2.60 4.61 22.91
N PRO A 305 2.71 5.25 24.09
CA PRO A 305 1.86 4.97 25.25
C PRO A 305 0.39 5.21 24.88
N SER A 306 -0.45 4.21 25.15
CA SER A 306 -1.90 4.34 25.07
C SER A 306 -2.44 4.73 26.45
N PRO A 307 -3.55 5.47 26.53
CA PRO A 307 -4.22 5.72 27.79
C PRO A 307 -4.77 4.41 28.39
N GLU A 308 -4.90 4.35 29.72
CA GLU A 308 -5.32 3.13 30.44
C GLU A 308 -6.68 2.58 30.00
N PHE A 309 -7.58 3.45 29.53
CA PHE A 309 -8.93 3.08 29.08
C PHE A 309 -8.97 2.44 27.69
N PHE A 310 -7.88 2.46 26.90
CA PHE A 310 -7.84 1.89 25.54
C PHE A 310 -6.44 1.33 25.19
N ASN A 311 -6.02 0.27 25.89
CA ASN A 311 -4.68 -0.31 25.75
C ASN A 311 -4.68 -1.62 24.93
N LEU A 312 -4.39 -1.51 23.62
CA LEU A 312 -4.20 -2.65 22.72
C LEU A 312 -2.73 -3.09 22.57
N ASN A 313 -1.80 -2.41 23.25
CA ASN A 313 -0.35 -2.57 23.03
C ASN A 313 0.20 -3.99 23.32
N PRO A 314 -0.26 -4.74 24.35
CA PRO A 314 0.30 -6.06 24.67
C PRO A 314 0.16 -7.08 23.53
N PHE A 315 -0.94 -7.02 22.77
CA PHE A 315 -1.18 -7.93 21.63
C PHE A 315 -0.24 -7.64 20.47
N TYR A 316 -0.07 -6.36 20.11
CA TYR A 316 0.80 -5.98 19.00
C TYR A 316 2.29 -6.18 19.31
N SER A 317 2.71 -6.00 20.58
CA SER A 317 4.12 -6.17 20.98
C SER A 317 4.64 -7.60 20.83
N PHE A 318 3.77 -8.61 20.95
CA PHE A 318 4.16 -10.01 20.78
C PHE A 318 4.24 -10.42 19.31
N ILE A 319 3.35 -9.86 18.49
CA ILE A 319 3.09 -10.32 17.13
C ILE A 319 4.04 -9.64 16.13
N ILE A 320 4.21 -8.33 16.22
CA ILE A 320 4.92 -7.52 15.22
C ILE A 320 6.41 -7.88 15.08
N PRO A 321 7.21 -8.05 16.15
CA PRO A 321 8.65 -8.32 16.03
C PRO A 321 8.97 -9.62 15.28
N ARG A 322 8.07 -10.61 15.38
CA ARG A 322 8.19 -11.88 14.69
C ARG A 322 7.67 -11.82 13.25
N ARG A 323 6.61 -11.04 13.01
CA ARG A 323 6.03 -10.84 11.69
C ARG A 323 7.03 -10.26 10.70
N ILE A 324 7.72 -9.18 11.08
CA ILE A 324 8.63 -8.44 10.19
C ILE A 324 9.64 -9.35 9.48
N PRO A 325 10.50 -10.11 10.19
CA PRO A 325 11.48 -10.97 9.51
C PRO A 325 10.81 -12.10 8.71
N ALA A 326 9.66 -12.61 9.15
CA ALA A 326 8.94 -13.67 8.44
C ALA A 326 8.32 -13.16 7.12
N ALA A 327 7.64 -12.01 7.15
CA ALA A 327 7.00 -11.38 6.01
C ALA A 327 8.04 -10.91 4.99
N THR A 328 9.10 -10.22 5.42
CA THR A 328 10.19 -9.77 4.55
C THR A 328 10.88 -10.95 3.84
N LEU A 329 11.27 -12.00 4.58
CA LEU A 329 11.88 -13.19 3.99
C LEU A 329 10.91 -13.96 3.10
N GLY A 330 9.64 -14.06 3.51
CA GLY A 330 8.59 -14.69 2.72
C GLY A 330 8.40 -13.99 1.37
N LEU A 331 8.27 -12.66 1.37
CA LEU A 331 8.17 -11.85 0.15
C LEU A 331 9.41 -11.99 -0.72
N PHE A 332 10.60 -11.90 -0.12
CA PHE A 332 11.87 -12.06 -0.83
C PHE A 332 11.94 -13.41 -1.54
N VAL A 333 11.80 -14.51 -0.80
CA VAL A 333 11.93 -15.85 -1.37
C VAL A 333 10.85 -16.09 -2.41
N THR A 334 9.61 -15.68 -2.17
CA THR A 334 8.49 -15.93 -3.11
C THR A 334 8.67 -15.19 -4.42
N PHE A 335 8.81 -13.87 -4.37
CA PHE A 335 8.80 -13.05 -5.58
C PHE A 335 10.14 -13.13 -6.33
N VAL A 336 11.28 -13.26 -5.63
CA VAL A 336 12.58 -13.46 -6.30
C VAL A 336 12.64 -14.83 -6.96
N SER A 337 12.25 -15.91 -6.27
CA SER A 337 12.26 -17.25 -6.88
C SER A 337 11.31 -17.33 -8.07
N ASN A 338 10.11 -16.75 -7.96
CA ASN A 338 9.17 -16.64 -9.07
C ASN A 338 9.78 -15.91 -10.28
N ALA A 339 10.37 -14.73 -10.06
CA ALA A 339 11.00 -13.96 -11.12
C ALA A 339 12.16 -14.72 -11.79
N MET A 340 13.04 -15.35 -10.99
CA MET A 340 14.19 -16.12 -11.48
C MET A 340 13.75 -17.35 -12.28
N LEU A 341 12.77 -18.10 -11.77
CA LEU A 341 12.26 -19.29 -12.44
C LEU A 341 11.55 -18.94 -13.74
N LEU A 342 10.75 -17.88 -13.78
CA LEU A 342 10.12 -17.41 -15.00
C LEU A 342 11.16 -17.04 -16.07
N GLU A 343 12.21 -16.29 -15.70
CA GLU A 343 13.27 -15.92 -16.64
C GLU A 343 14.07 -17.14 -17.11
N TYR A 344 14.37 -18.09 -16.21
CA TYR A 344 15.07 -19.32 -16.54
C TYR A 344 14.26 -20.18 -17.52
N LEU A 345 13.00 -20.48 -17.18
CA LEU A 345 12.09 -21.27 -18.02
C LEU A 345 11.76 -20.58 -19.35
N LYS A 346 11.93 -19.26 -19.45
CA LYS A 346 11.79 -18.52 -20.71
C LYS A 346 12.99 -18.69 -21.63
N LYS A 347 14.19 -18.88 -21.07
CA LYS A 347 15.43 -19.12 -21.82
C LYS A 347 15.63 -20.59 -22.20
N THR A 348 15.02 -21.51 -21.46
CA THR A 348 15.13 -22.94 -21.76
C THR A 348 14.44 -23.26 -23.09
N SER A 349 15.14 -23.98 -23.98
CA SER A 349 14.68 -24.39 -25.32
C SER A 349 13.57 -25.45 -25.32
N LEU A 350 12.99 -25.77 -24.16
CA LEU A 350 12.03 -26.87 -23.95
C LEU A 350 10.63 -26.63 -24.56
N GLY A 351 10.42 -25.55 -25.32
CA GLY A 351 9.12 -25.28 -25.96
C GLY A 351 7.95 -25.15 -24.97
N ILE A 352 8.22 -24.90 -23.69
CA ILE A 352 7.21 -24.89 -22.63
C ILE A 352 6.25 -23.72 -22.87
N SER A 353 4.95 -24.03 -22.95
CA SER A 353 3.92 -23.00 -23.08
C SER A 353 3.95 -22.02 -21.91
N ARG A 354 3.58 -20.76 -22.13
CA ARG A 354 3.59 -19.71 -21.08
C ARG A 354 2.82 -20.12 -19.83
N SER A 355 1.66 -20.78 -20.00
CA SER A 355 0.83 -21.27 -18.89
C SER A 355 1.59 -22.28 -18.01
N TRP A 356 2.27 -23.26 -18.62
CA TRP A 356 3.05 -24.26 -17.89
C TRP A 356 4.22 -23.63 -17.14
N ARG A 357 4.90 -22.66 -17.76
CA ARG A 357 5.98 -21.91 -17.10
C ARG A 357 5.47 -21.17 -15.85
N ILE A 358 4.33 -20.49 -15.96
CA ILE A 358 3.71 -19.77 -14.85
C ILE A 358 3.33 -20.76 -13.74
N LEU A 359 2.67 -21.87 -14.06
CA LEU A 359 2.30 -22.89 -13.06
C LEU A 359 3.52 -23.40 -12.30
N ILE A 360 4.57 -23.83 -13.01
CA ILE A 360 5.78 -24.38 -12.39
C ILE A 360 6.44 -23.34 -11.47
N ALA A 361 6.59 -22.10 -11.95
CA ALA A 361 7.21 -21.03 -11.17
C ALA A 361 6.38 -20.66 -9.92
N ASN A 362 5.06 -20.66 -10.01
CA ASN A 362 4.18 -20.34 -8.88
C ASN A 362 4.10 -21.46 -7.86
N VAL A 363 4.08 -22.73 -8.30
CA VAL A 363 4.10 -23.89 -7.39
C VAL A 363 5.38 -23.86 -6.56
N ILE A 364 6.55 -23.71 -7.19
CA ILE A 364 7.83 -23.67 -6.47
C ILE A 364 7.90 -22.46 -5.52
N ALA A 365 7.54 -21.27 -5.99
CA ALA A 365 7.54 -20.07 -5.16
C ALA A 365 6.58 -20.19 -3.95
N THR A 366 5.40 -20.77 -4.15
CA THR A 366 4.41 -20.99 -3.10
C THR A 366 4.87 -22.03 -2.10
N SER A 367 5.51 -23.11 -2.55
CA SER A 367 6.10 -24.11 -1.65
C SER A 367 7.17 -23.49 -0.74
N LEU A 368 8.04 -22.65 -1.31
CA LEU A 368 9.04 -21.93 -0.53
C LEU A 368 8.41 -20.94 0.46
N LEU A 369 7.37 -20.21 0.05
CA LEU A 369 6.61 -19.33 0.94
C LEU A 369 6.03 -20.09 2.14
N CYS A 370 5.38 -21.22 1.89
CA CYS A 370 4.79 -22.03 2.95
C CYS A 370 5.86 -22.56 3.91
N LEU A 371 7.04 -22.94 3.42
CA LEU A 371 8.17 -23.36 4.26
C LEU A 371 8.67 -22.22 5.16
N VAL A 372 8.82 -21.01 4.60
CA VAL A 372 9.24 -19.83 5.38
C VAL A 372 8.20 -19.47 6.43
N ASN A 373 6.91 -19.41 6.07
CA ASN A 373 5.84 -19.08 7.02
C ASN A 373 5.70 -20.15 8.12
N TYR A 374 5.80 -21.42 7.74
CA TYR A 374 5.80 -22.54 8.69
C TYR A 374 6.91 -22.37 9.75
N SER A 375 8.14 -22.11 9.30
CA SER A 375 9.33 -22.06 10.16
C SER A 375 9.43 -20.76 10.97
N LEU A 376 9.16 -19.59 10.36
CA LEU A 376 9.35 -18.30 10.99
C LEU A 376 8.08 -17.73 11.62
N LEU A 377 6.91 -17.90 11.00
CA LEU A 377 5.70 -17.23 11.47
C LEU A 377 4.95 -18.04 12.55
N PHE A 378 4.86 -19.36 12.39
CA PHE A 378 4.01 -20.19 13.25
C PHE A 378 4.76 -21.09 14.25
N ALA A 379 6.05 -21.34 14.06
CA ALA A 379 6.84 -22.23 14.92
C ALA A 379 6.79 -21.82 16.40
N GLY A 380 6.35 -22.72 17.29
CA GLY A 380 6.28 -22.43 18.73
C GLY A 380 5.10 -21.55 19.18
N ILE A 381 4.17 -21.17 18.27
CA ILE A 381 2.87 -20.58 18.64
C ILE A 381 1.79 -21.65 18.63
N TYR A 382 1.74 -22.46 17.57
CA TYR A 382 0.77 -23.54 17.42
C TYR A 382 1.42 -24.93 17.49
N PRO A 383 0.67 -25.98 17.88
CA PRO A 383 1.12 -27.36 17.82
C PRO A 383 1.57 -27.76 16.41
N TYR A 384 2.59 -28.62 16.31
CA TYR A 384 3.19 -29.05 15.05
C TYR A 384 2.15 -29.54 14.02
N GLU A 385 1.20 -30.36 14.47
CA GLU A 385 0.13 -30.91 13.63
C GLU A 385 -0.78 -29.83 13.03
N GLN A 386 -1.11 -28.80 13.82
CA GLN A 386 -1.96 -27.70 13.37
C GLN A 386 -1.22 -26.83 12.34
N VAL A 387 0.06 -26.57 12.55
CA VAL A 387 0.86 -25.76 11.61
C VAL A 387 1.04 -26.48 10.28
N LEU A 388 1.28 -27.80 10.29
CA LEU A 388 1.34 -28.59 9.07
C LEU A 388 0.01 -28.57 8.32
N GLY A 389 -1.11 -28.79 9.02
CA GLY A 389 -2.44 -28.71 8.43
C GLY A 389 -2.69 -27.35 7.75
N LEU A 390 -2.42 -26.25 8.46
CA LEU A 390 -2.54 -24.88 7.94
C LEU A 390 -1.64 -24.64 6.71
N SER A 391 -0.40 -25.13 6.74
CA SER A 391 0.57 -24.96 5.65
C SER A 391 0.13 -25.70 4.39
N VAL A 392 -0.35 -26.95 4.53
CA VAL A 392 -0.85 -27.76 3.41
C VAL A 392 -2.12 -27.16 2.84
N SER A 393 -3.09 -26.77 3.67
CA SER A 393 -4.32 -26.12 3.21
C SER A 393 -4.05 -24.79 2.50
N ALA A 394 -3.09 -24.00 2.99
CA ALA A 394 -2.67 -22.76 2.32
C ALA A 394 -1.96 -23.02 0.99
N TRP A 395 -1.12 -24.04 0.93
CA TRP A 395 -0.43 -24.43 -0.29
C TRP A 395 -1.40 -24.92 -1.36
N THR A 396 -2.30 -25.85 -1.02
CA THR A 396 -3.29 -26.40 -1.96
C THR A 396 -4.20 -25.31 -2.50
N PHE A 397 -4.68 -24.40 -1.65
CA PHE A 397 -5.50 -23.27 -2.06
C PHE A 397 -4.77 -22.36 -3.06
N LYS A 398 -3.52 -21.96 -2.76
CA LYS A 398 -2.74 -21.06 -3.63
C LYS A 398 -2.43 -21.69 -5.00
N VAL A 399 -2.12 -22.99 -5.02
CA VAL A 399 -1.89 -23.73 -6.27
C VAL A 399 -3.18 -23.84 -7.08
N ALA A 400 -4.30 -24.19 -6.44
CA ALA A 400 -5.60 -24.23 -7.10
C ALA A 400 -6.02 -22.86 -7.65
N ALA A 401 -5.87 -21.80 -6.85
CA ALA A 401 -6.14 -20.42 -7.26
C ALA A 401 -5.29 -19.99 -8.46
N THR A 402 -4.03 -20.43 -8.52
CA THR A 402 -3.17 -20.18 -9.69
C THR A 402 -3.71 -20.89 -10.94
N LEU A 403 -4.10 -22.17 -10.81
CA LEU A 403 -4.64 -22.96 -11.92
C LEU A 403 -5.92 -22.35 -12.48
N PHE A 404 -6.88 -22.01 -11.61
CA PHE A 404 -8.13 -21.36 -12.00
C PHE A 404 -7.95 -19.90 -12.43
N GLY A 405 -6.88 -19.24 -11.99
CA GLY A 405 -6.54 -17.87 -12.38
C GLY A 405 -5.91 -17.73 -13.77
N LEU A 406 -5.44 -18.82 -14.39
CA LEU A 406 -4.79 -18.78 -15.71
C LEU A 406 -5.65 -18.19 -16.84
N PRO A 407 -6.95 -18.49 -16.97
CA PRO A 407 -7.79 -17.87 -17.99
C PRO A 407 -7.89 -16.36 -17.83
N VAL A 408 -8.03 -15.89 -16.58
CA VAL A 408 -8.06 -14.46 -16.24
C VAL A 408 -6.73 -13.80 -16.56
N PHE A 409 -5.62 -14.46 -16.22
CA PHE A 409 -4.29 -14.02 -16.58
C PHE A 409 -4.14 -13.81 -18.09
N TRP A 410 -4.57 -14.77 -18.91
CA TRP A 410 -4.51 -14.66 -20.37
C TRP A 410 -5.33 -13.50 -20.91
N TRP A 411 -6.54 -13.32 -20.39
CA TRP A 411 -7.40 -12.21 -20.77
C TRP A 411 -6.76 -10.85 -20.44
N LEU A 412 -6.18 -10.70 -19.24
CA LEU A 412 -5.46 -9.49 -18.82
C LEU A 412 -4.21 -9.24 -19.67
N TYR A 413 -3.40 -10.28 -19.88
CA TYR A 413 -2.18 -10.21 -20.68
C TYR A 413 -2.47 -9.71 -22.09
N ASN A 414 -3.44 -10.33 -22.79
CA ASN A 414 -3.79 -9.95 -24.16
C ASN A 414 -4.35 -8.52 -24.22
N SER A 415 -5.13 -8.11 -23.22
CA SER A 415 -5.70 -6.76 -23.16
C SER A 415 -4.63 -5.69 -22.98
N LEU A 416 -3.68 -5.93 -22.06
CA LEU A 416 -2.58 -5.01 -21.79
C LEU A 416 -1.59 -4.96 -22.95
N GLN A 417 -1.28 -6.11 -23.56
CA GLN A 417 -0.38 -6.16 -24.71
C GLN A 417 -0.94 -5.37 -25.90
N LYS A 418 -2.24 -5.49 -26.20
CA LYS A 418 -2.91 -4.71 -27.25
C LYS A 418 -2.79 -3.20 -27.01
N GLN A 419 -2.97 -2.77 -25.76
CA GLN A 419 -2.85 -1.35 -25.39
C GLN A 419 -1.42 -0.84 -25.55
N THR A 420 -0.43 -1.62 -25.14
CA THR A 420 0.99 -1.26 -25.28
C THR A 420 1.39 -1.15 -26.75
N SER A 421 1.01 -2.13 -27.58
CA SER A 421 1.30 -2.09 -29.02
C SER A 421 0.63 -0.92 -29.74
N ALA A 422 -0.63 -0.61 -29.41
CA ALA A 422 -1.34 0.53 -29.99
C ALA A 422 -0.70 1.88 -29.63
N ARG A 423 -0.19 2.03 -28.39
CA ARG A 423 0.53 3.26 -27.99
C ARG A 423 1.86 3.43 -28.70
N LEU A 424 2.61 2.34 -28.89
CA LEU A 424 3.87 2.39 -29.62
C LEU A 424 3.65 2.84 -31.07
N LEU A 425 2.61 2.33 -31.74
CA LEU A 425 2.23 2.78 -33.08
C LEU A 425 1.88 4.27 -33.13
N ASN A 426 1.10 4.77 -32.16
CA ASN A 426 0.72 6.18 -32.09
C ASN A 426 1.87 7.13 -31.70
N SER A 427 2.97 6.62 -31.14
CA SER A 427 4.16 7.44 -30.84
C SER A 427 5.12 7.59 -32.02
N ILE A 428 4.95 6.76 -33.06
CA ILE A 428 5.77 6.76 -34.28
C ILE A 428 5.11 7.56 -35.40
N SER A 429 3.77 7.69 -35.38
CA SER A 429 2.97 8.61 -36.22
C SER A 429 2.95 10.02 -35.65
#